data_AF-P00630-F1
#
_entry.id   AF-P00630-F1
#
_cell.length_a   1.000
_cell.length_b   1.000
_cell.length_c   1.000
_cell.angle_alpha   90.00
_cell.angle_beta   90.00
_cell.angle_gamma   90.00
#
_symmetry.space_group_name_H-M   'P 1'
#
loop_
_entity.id
_entity.type
_entity.pdbx_description
1 polymer ?
#
loop_
_entity_poly.entity_id
_entity_poly.type
_entity_poly.pdbx_seq_one_letter_code
_entity_poly.pdbx_strand_id
1 'polypeptide(L)'
;MQVVLGSLFLLLLSTSHGWQIRDRIGDNELEERIIYPGTLWCGHGNKSSGPNELGRFKHTDACCRTHDMCPDVMSAGESKHGLTNTASHTRLSCDCDDKFYDCLKNSADTISSYFVGKMYFNLIDTKCYKLEHPVTGCGERTEGRCLHYTVDKSKPKVYQWFDLRKY
;
A
#
# COMPACT_ATOMS: atom_id res chain seq x y z
N MET A 1 19.38 -59.42 6.38
CA MET A 1 19.71 -58.19 5.61
C MET A 1 18.48 -57.82 4.78
N GLN A 2 17.44 -57.20 5.37
CA GLN A 2 16.19 -56.76 4.70
C GLN A 2 15.22 -56.18 5.75
N VAL A 3 15.48 -54.97 6.27
CA VAL A 3 14.42 -54.13 6.90
C VAL A 3 14.72 -52.63 6.69
N VAL A 4 15.95 -52.25 6.35
CA VAL A 4 16.35 -50.84 6.17
C VAL A 4 15.70 -50.15 4.95
N LEU A 5 15.04 -50.89 4.05
CA LEU A 5 14.34 -50.28 2.90
C LEU A 5 13.05 -49.51 3.29
N GLY A 6 12.38 -49.88 4.39
CA GLY A 6 11.10 -49.25 4.77
C GLY A 6 11.25 -47.80 5.22
N SER A 7 12.29 -47.51 6.01
CA SER A 7 12.55 -46.17 6.54
C SER A 7 13.00 -45.19 5.47
N LEU A 8 13.76 -45.64 4.46
CA LEU A 8 14.18 -44.79 3.34
C LEU A 8 12.98 -44.38 2.48
N PHE A 9 12.01 -45.28 2.27
CA PHE A 9 10.81 -45.00 1.47
C PHE A 9 9.88 -43.97 2.14
N LEU A 10 9.72 -44.04 3.47
CA LEU A 10 8.95 -43.07 4.25
C LEU A 10 9.60 -41.68 4.29
N LEU A 11 10.93 -41.61 4.35
CA LEU A 11 11.66 -40.34 4.27
C LEU A 11 11.54 -39.70 2.87
N LEU A 12 11.57 -40.50 1.80
CA LEU A 12 11.41 -39.99 0.44
C LEU A 12 10.00 -39.43 0.22
N LEU A 13 8.95 -40.07 0.76
CA LEU A 13 7.58 -39.57 0.68
C LEU A 13 7.38 -38.27 1.46
N SER A 14 7.97 -38.10 2.65
CA SER A 14 7.84 -36.83 3.38
C SER A 14 8.58 -35.69 2.68
N THR A 15 9.72 -35.97 2.02
CA THR A 15 10.44 -34.97 1.23
C THR A 15 9.73 -34.60 -0.07
N SER A 16 9.10 -35.55 -0.77
CA SER A 16 8.41 -35.25 -2.04
C SER A 16 7.15 -34.41 -1.82
N HIS A 17 6.36 -34.72 -0.78
CA HIS A 17 5.16 -33.93 -0.45
C HIS A 17 5.54 -32.55 0.11
N GLY A 18 6.62 -32.46 0.90
CA GLY A 18 7.14 -31.19 1.39
C GLY A 18 7.66 -30.27 0.28
N TRP A 19 8.40 -30.82 -0.69
CA TRP A 19 8.91 -30.05 -1.84
C TRP A 19 7.79 -29.63 -2.80
N GLN A 20 6.80 -30.50 -3.04
CA GLN A 20 5.66 -30.12 -3.90
C GLN A 20 4.76 -29.04 -3.30
N ILE A 21 4.72 -28.84 -1.99
CA ILE A 21 3.99 -27.73 -1.37
C ILE A 21 4.80 -26.43 -1.49
N ARG A 22 6.12 -26.49 -1.28
CA ARG A 22 7.02 -25.31 -1.36
C ARG A 22 7.20 -24.81 -2.79
N ASP A 23 7.29 -25.69 -3.78
CA ASP A 23 7.41 -25.27 -5.19
C ASP A 23 6.09 -24.72 -5.77
N ARG A 24 4.94 -24.99 -5.11
CA ARG A 24 3.63 -24.47 -5.54
C ARG A 24 3.31 -23.09 -4.99
N ILE A 25 4.02 -22.65 -3.97
CA ILE A 25 3.85 -21.32 -3.40
C ILE A 25 5.22 -20.65 -3.42
N GLY A 26 5.46 -19.82 -4.43
CA GLY A 26 6.73 -19.12 -4.55
C GLY A 26 7.06 -18.38 -3.27
N ASP A 27 8.27 -18.58 -2.75
CA ASP A 27 8.74 -17.99 -1.48
C ASP A 27 8.64 -16.45 -1.45
N ASN A 28 8.50 -15.79 -2.62
CA ASN A 28 8.29 -14.34 -2.76
C ASN A 28 6.82 -13.89 -2.90
N GLU A 29 5.87 -14.79 -3.20
CA GLU A 29 4.47 -14.39 -3.40
C GLU A 29 3.68 -14.34 -2.07
N LEU A 30 4.19 -15.06 -1.07
CA LEU A 30 3.74 -15.06 0.32
C LEU A 30 4.47 -14.06 1.23
N GLU A 31 5.40 -13.24 0.72
CA GLU A 31 5.93 -12.10 1.50
C GLU A 31 4.81 -11.06 1.69
N GLU A 32 3.92 -11.43 2.60
CA GLU A 32 2.89 -10.69 3.31
C GLU A 32 2.13 -9.64 2.48
N ARG A 33 1.34 -10.11 1.50
CA ARG A 33 0.19 -9.33 1.02
C ARG A 33 -0.82 -9.18 2.16
N ILE A 34 -0.58 -8.21 3.04
CA ILE A 34 -1.50 -7.82 4.11
C ILE A 34 -2.67 -7.11 3.43
N ILE A 35 -3.72 -7.86 3.10
CA ILE A 35 -4.97 -7.35 2.57
C ILE A 35 -6.00 -7.31 3.70
N TYR A 36 -6.70 -6.18 3.83
CA TYR A 36 -7.77 -6.04 4.81
C TYR A 36 -8.85 -7.13 4.60
N PRO A 37 -9.29 -7.86 5.64
CA PRO A 37 -10.27 -8.93 5.48
C PRO A 37 -11.56 -8.45 4.80
N GLY A 38 -12.02 -9.20 3.79
CA GLY A 38 -13.22 -8.86 3.02
C GLY A 38 -13.00 -7.86 1.88
N THR A 39 -11.78 -7.40 1.63
CA THR A 39 -11.41 -6.60 0.46
C THR A 39 -10.43 -7.39 -0.44
N LEU A 40 -10.23 -6.93 -1.67
CA LEU A 40 -9.23 -7.48 -2.61
C LEU A 40 -8.11 -6.49 -2.89
N TRP A 41 -8.34 -5.19 -2.70
CA TRP A 41 -7.46 -4.09 -3.10
C TRP A 41 -6.88 -3.29 -1.92
N CYS A 42 -7.43 -3.43 -0.71
CA CYS A 42 -6.96 -2.62 0.43
C CYS A 42 -5.77 -3.27 1.14
N GLY A 43 -4.54 -3.02 0.68
CA GLY A 43 -3.34 -3.53 1.32
C GLY A 43 -2.08 -3.38 0.50
N HIS A 44 -1.06 -4.21 0.79
CA HIS A 44 0.14 -4.27 -0.05
C HIS A 44 -0.18 -4.99 -1.37
N GLY A 45 -0.29 -4.21 -2.45
CA GLY A 45 -0.79 -4.69 -3.74
C GLY A 45 -2.26 -5.11 -3.66
N ASN A 46 -2.66 -6.04 -4.52
CA ASN A 46 -4.01 -6.59 -4.51
C ASN A 46 -4.03 -8.10 -4.82
N LYS A 47 -5.16 -8.74 -4.50
CA LYS A 47 -5.44 -10.15 -4.80
C LYS A 47 -6.60 -10.33 -5.78
N SER A 48 -6.89 -9.28 -6.55
CA SER A 48 -7.97 -9.27 -7.52
C SER A 48 -7.58 -10.06 -8.78
N SER A 49 -8.51 -10.83 -9.33
CA SER A 49 -8.35 -11.49 -10.64
C SER A 49 -8.61 -10.57 -11.83
N GLY A 50 -9.14 -9.36 -11.60
CA GLY A 50 -9.35 -8.36 -12.64
C GLY A 50 -9.83 -7.01 -12.11
N PRO A 51 -9.80 -5.95 -12.94
CA PRO A 51 -10.08 -4.58 -12.49
C PRO A 51 -11.50 -4.36 -11.97
N ASN A 52 -12.45 -5.26 -12.24
CA ASN A 52 -13.84 -5.10 -11.81
C ASN A 52 -14.23 -5.98 -10.62
N GLU A 53 -13.34 -6.87 -10.18
CA GLU A 53 -13.62 -7.72 -9.02
C GLU A 53 -13.44 -6.91 -7.74
N LEU A 54 -14.43 -7.02 -6.84
CA LEU A 54 -14.45 -6.39 -5.54
C LEU A 54 -14.82 -7.42 -4.49
N GLY A 55 -14.29 -7.24 -3.29
CA GLY A 55 -14.58 -8.06 -2.13
C GLY A 55 -15.95 -7.78 -1.53
N ARG A 56 -16.15 -8.31 -0.32
CA ARG A 56 -17.37 -8.14 0.47
C ARG A 56 -17.68 -6.67 0.75
N PHE A 57 -16.66 -5.89 1.15
CA PHE A 57 -16.80 -4.46 1.45
C PHE A 57 -16.60 -3.63 0.18
N LYS A 58 -17.57 -3.73 -0.74
CA LYS A 58 -17.45 -3.22 -2.11
C LYS A 58 -17.13 -1.73 -2.20
N HIS A 59 -17.69 -0.90 -1.32
CA HIS A 59 -17.46 0.55 -1.36
C HIS A 59 -16.06 0.89 -0.87
N THR A 60 -15.62 0.29 0.24
CA THR A 60 -14.24 0.47 0.73
C THR A 60 -13.24 -0.06 -0.29
N ASP A 61 -13.50 -1.25 -0.84
CA ASP A 61 -12.60 -1.90 -1.79
C ASP A 61 -12.53 -1.14 -3.12
N ALA A 62 -13.62 -0.54 -3.57
CA ALA A 62 -13.61 0.32 -4.76
C ALA A 62 -12.76 1.59 -4.56
N CYS A 63 -12.72 2.16 -3.34
CA CYS A 63 -11.81 3.25 -3.01
C CYS A 63 -10.35 2.79 -3.15
N CYS A 64 -10.01 1.64 -2.56
CA CYS A 64 -8.66 1.08 -2.63
C CYS A 64 -8.25 0.72 -4.06
N ARG A 65 -9.14 0.12 -4.86
CA ARG A 65 -8.89 -0.13 -6.29
C ARG A 65 -8.56 1.14 -7.05
N THR A 66 -9.36 2.20 -6.84
CA THR A 66 -9.14 3.48 -7.53
C THR A 66 -7.81 4.09 -7.13
N HIS A 67 -7.41 3.92 -5.87
CA HIS A 67 -6.12 4.36 -5.34
C HIS A 67 -4.95 3.56 -5.92
N ASP A 68 -5.05 2.23 -5.99
CA ASP A 68 -4.07 1.35 -6.66
C ASP A 68 -3.86 1.72 -8.14
N MET A 69 -4.89 2.24 -8.80
CA MET A 69 -4.84 2.70 -10.19
C MET A 69 -4.32 4.14 -10.35
N CYS A 70 -3.69 4.71 -9.32
CA CYS A 70 -3.10 6.04 -9.42
C CYS A 70 -2.11 6.12 -10.59
N PRO A 71 -2.22 7.12 -11.49
CA PRO A 71 -1.38 7.21 -12.68
C PRO A 71 0.08 7.58 -12.37
N ASP A 72 0.33 8.09 -11.17
CA ASP A 72 1.64 8.54 -10.73
C ASP A 72 1.94 7.97 -9.35
N VAL A 73 2.76 6.91 -9.34
CA VAL A 73 3.24 6.19 -8.17
C VAL A 73 4.76 6.12 -8.16
N MET A 74 5.35 5.96 -6.97
CA MET A 74 6.75 5.59 -6.77
C MET A 74 6.84 4.37 -5.86
N SER A 75 7.33 3.26 -6.40
CA SER A 75 7.61 2.03 -5.63
C SER A 75 8.71 2.26 -4.57
N ALA A 76 8.83 1.33 -3.62
CA ALA A 76 9.90 1.38 -2.62
C ALA A 76 11.28 1.40 -3.30
N GLY A 77 12.14 2.34 -2.91
CA GLY A 77 13.47 2.54 -3.48
C GLY A 77 13.50 3.23 -4.86
N GLU A 78 12.36 3.44 -5.50
CA GLU A 78 12.29 4.10 -6.81
C GLU A 78 12.68 5.57 -6.69
N SER A 79 13.35 6.08 -7.72
CA SER A 79 13.64 7.51 -7.88
C SER A 79 12.96 8.08 -9.11
N LYS A 80 12.16 9.13 -8.92
CA LYS A 80 11.39 9.82 -9.96
C LYS A 80 11.21 11.28 -9.56
N HIS A 81 11.08 12.17 -10.53
CA HIS A 81 10.86 13.61 -10.28
C HIS A 81 11.94 14.31 -9.41
N GLY A 82 13.15 13.76 -9.35
CA GLY A 82 14.22 14.25 -8.47
C GLY A 82 14.02 13.87 -6.98
N LEU A 83 13.08 12.98 -6.68
CA LEU A 83 12.82 12.41 -5.36
C LEU A 83 13.18 10.93 -5.35
N THR A 84 13.50 10.39 -4.17
CA THR A 84 13.66 8.96 -3.93
C THR A 84 12.69 8.52 -2.85
N ASN A 85 11.89 7.49 -3.12
CA ASN A 85 11.02 6.90 -2.11
C ASN A 85 11.81 5.98 -1.20
N THR A 86 12.23 6.47 -0.03
CA THR A 86 12.98 5.70 0.97
C THR A 86 12.10 4.83 1.88
N ALA A 87 10.77 4.87 1.73
CA ALA A 87 9.88 4.01 2.49
C ALA A 87 9.89 2.57 1.94
N SER A 88 9.53 1.60 2.79
CA SER A 88 9.34 0.19 2.40
C SER A 88 8.03 -0.07 1.65
N HIS A 89 7.27 0.96 1.32
CA HIS A 89 5.97 0.88 0.66
C HIS A 89 5.87 1.93 -0.46
N THR A 90 4.97 1.68 -1.41
CA THR A 90 4.67 2.61 -2.50
C THR A 90 4.13 3.94 -1.95
N ARG A 91 4.51 5.05 -2.58
CA ARG A 91 3.95 6.39 -2.33
C ARG A 91 3.32 6.92 -3.61
N LEU A 92 2.23 7.66 -3.46
CA LEU A 92 1.41 8.14 -4.56
C LEU A 92 1.45 9.68 -4.67
N SER A 93 0.94 10.19 -5.78
CA SER A 93 0.65 11.61 -5.91
C SER A 93 -0.38 12.07 -4.85
N CYS A 94 -0.24 13.30 -4.35
CA CYS A 94 -1.16 13.83 -3.34
C CYS A 94 -2.61 13.90 -3.84
N ASP A 95 -2.84 14.12 -5.12
CA ASP A 95 -4.17 14.13 -5.72
C ASP A 95 -4.87 12.76 -5.59
N CYS A 96 -4.12 11.66 -5.66
CA CYS A 96 -4.66 10.32 -5.45
C CYS A 96 -4.98 10.06 -3.97
N ASP A 97 -4.08 10.47 -3.06
CA ASP A 97 -4.30 10.30 -1.62
C ASP A 97 -5.46 11.16 -1.11
N ASP A 98 -5.65 12.38 -1.63
CA ASP A 98 -6.78 13.22 -1.27
C ASP A 98 -8.12 12.64 -1.74
N LYS A 99 -8.19 12.14 -2.98
CA LYS A 99 -9.37 11.43 -3.49
C LYS A 99 -9.65 10.16 -2.70
N PHE A 100 -8.61 9.44 -2.29
CA PHE A 100 -8.75 8.23 -1.50
C PHE A 100 -9.32 8.54 -0.11
N TYR A 101 -8.81 9.58 0.55
CA TYR A 101 -9.33 10.07 1.82
C TYR A 101 -10.83 10.37 1.72
N ASP A 102 -11.22 11.18 0.73
CA ASP A 102 -12.61 11.61 0.55
C ASP A 102 -13.51 10.42 0.17
N CYS A 103 -13.01 9.47 -0.63
CA CYS A 103 -13.75 8.25 -0.96
C CYS A 103 -14.05 7.41 0.29
N LEU A 104 -13.05 7.17 1.14
CA LEU A 104 -13.23 6.40 2.36
C LEU A 104 -14.18 7.09 3.35
N LYS A 105 -14.10 8.43 3.49
CA LYS A 105 -15.02 9.21 4.34
C LYS A 105 -16.46 9.13 3.88
N ASN A 106 -16.70 8.93 2.58
CA ASN A 106 -18.03 8.82 1.98
C ASN A 106 -18.45 7.36 1.67
N SER A 107 -17.67 6.37 2.11
CA SER A 107 -17.97 4.94 1.89
C SER A 107 -19.16 4.48 2.74
N ALA A 108 -20.07 3.72 2.13
CA ALA A 108 -21.17 3.07 2.84
C ALA A 108 -20.72 1.92 3.75
N ASP A 109 -19.55 1.32 3.50
CA ASP A 109 -18.94 0.31 4.38
C ASP A 109 -18.16 1.01 5.51
N THR A 110 -18.88 1.65 6.43
CA THR A 110 -18.32 2.61 7.40
C THR A 110 -17.24 2.04 8.32
N ILE A 111 -17.39 0.79 8.77
CA ILE A 111 -16.42 0.15 9.68
C ILE A 111 -15.12 -0.15 8.94
N SER A 112 -15.20 -0.80 7.76
CA SER A 112 -13.99 -1.13 6.99
C SER A 112 -13.30 0.13 6.49
N SER A 113 -14.05 1.13 6.02
CA SER A 113 -13.43 2.39 5.56
C SER A 113 -12.76 3.15 6.70
N TYR A 114 -13.34 3.11 7.90
CA TYR A 114 -12.71 3.66 9.10
C TYR A 114 -11.37 2.98 9.40
N PHE A 115 -11.33 1.65 9.47
CA PHE A 115 -10.09 0.94 9.77
C PHE A 115 -9.03 1.12 8.67
N VAL A 116 -9.40 0.95 7.40
CA VAL A 116 -8.49 1.17 6.26
C VAL A 116 -7.94 2.59 6.28
N GLY A 117 -8.80 3.59 6.50
CA GLY A 117 -8.41 5.00 6.61
C GLY A 117 -7.42 5.23 7.76
N LYS A 118 -7.71 4.72 8.96
CA LYS A 118 -6.80 4.86 10.12
C LYS A 118 -5.46 4.17 9.88
N MET A 119 -5.46 2.97 9.28
CA MET A 119 -4.21 2.25 8.96
C MET A 119 -3.34 3.08 8.00
N TYR A 120 -3.91 3.51 6.87
CA TYR A 120 -3.16 4.20 5.83
C TYR A 120 -2.75 5.62 6.24
N PHE A 121 -3.72 6.43 6.67
CA PHE A 121 -3.49 7.85 6.94
C PHE A 121 -2.89 8.09 8.32
N ASN A 122 -2.97 7.19 9.30
CA ASN A 122 -2.49 7.50 10.66
C ASN A 122 -1.36 6.58 11.13
N LEU A 123 -1.34 5.29 10.75
CA LEU A 123 -0.36 4.33 11.28
C LEU A 123 0.85 4.12 10.37
N ILE A 124 0.67 4.01 9.05
CA ILE A 124 1.80 3.84 8.11
C ILE A 124 2.70 5.09 8.07
N ASP A 125 2.14 6.25 8.45
CA ASP A 125 2.81 7.56 8.41
C ASP A 125 3.48 7.86 7.05
N THR A 126 2.76 7.54 5.97
CA THR A 126 3.22 7.80 4.61
C THR A 126 3.15 9.28 4.24
N LYS A 127 3.87 9.65 3.19
CA LYS A 127 3.84 10.97 2.54
C LYS A 127 3.40 10.80 1.10
N CYS A 128 2.79 11.84 0.56
CA CYS A 128 2.52 11.95 -0.88
C CYS A 128 3.50 12.93 -1.53
N TYR A 129 3.50 12.99 -2.85
CA TYR A 129 4.27 13.99 -3.59
C TYR A 129 3.40 14.78 -4.56
N LYS A 130 3.77 16.05 -4.79
CA LYS A 130 3.16 16.89 -5.82
C LYS A 130 4.11 17.98 -6.30
N LEU A 131 3.82 18.53 -7.46
CA LEU A 131 4.54 19.67 -8.04
C LEU A 131 4.04 20.97 -7.39
N GLU A 132 4.89 21.63 -6.61
CA GLU A 132 4.55 22.86 -5.89
C GLU A 132 5.76 23.79 -5.77
N HIS A 133 5.52 25.08 -5.53
CA HIS A 133 6.58 26.03 -5.18
C HIS A 133 7.40 25.53 -3.98
N PRO A 134 8.71 25.85 -3.91
CA PRO A 134 9.59 25.38 -2.84
C PRO A 134 9.02 25.71 -1.46
N VAL A 135 8.87 24.70 -0.61
CA VAL A 135 8.40 24.85 0.75
C VAL A 135 9.40 25.67 1.56
N THR A 136 8.91 26.71 2.24
CA THR A 136 9.69 27.56 3.14
C THR A 136 9.39 27.30 4.61
N GLY A 137 8.28 26.63 4.91
CA GLY A 137 7.86 26.38 6.28
C GLY A 137 6.49 25.73 6.38
N CYS A 138 6.01 25.64 7.61
CA CYS A 138 4.71 25.10 7.95
C CYS A 138 3.91 26.12 8.76
N GLY A 139 2.74 26.51 8.25
CA GLY A 139 1.83 27.43 8.92
C GLY A 139 1.02 26.75 10.02
N GLU A 140 0.27 25.70 9.67
CA GLU A 140 -0.58 24.97 10.61
C GLU A 140 -0.13 23.52 10.76
N ARG A 141 -0.04 23.05 12.02
CA ARG A 141 0.34 21.69 12.37
C ARG A 141 -0.78 21.00 13.15
N THR A 142 -1.05 19.74 12.82
CA THR A 142 -1.88 18.86 13.63
C THR A 142 -1.11 17.58 13.97
N GLU A 143 -1.03 17.23 15.25
CA GLU A 143 -0.42 15.98 15.72
C GLU A 143 0.91 15.60 15.01
N GLY A 144 1.81 16.57 14.84
CA GLY A 144 3.12 16.38 14.21
C GLY A 144 3.17 16.53 12.68
N ARG A 145 2.03 16.69 12.01
CA ARG A 145 1.93 16.85 10.55
C ARG A 145 1.67 18.28 10.15
N CYS A 146 2.24 18.70 9.02
CA CYS A 146 1.95 19.98 8.42
C CYS A 146 0.70 19.91 7.53
N LEU A 147 -0.34 20.67 7.87
CA LEU A 147 -1.55 20.76 7.06
C LEU A 147 -1.47 21.88 6.02
N HIS A 148 -0.80 22.97 6.38
CA HIS A 148 -0.66 24.13 5.51
C HIS A 148 0.81 24.54 5.37
N TYR A 149 1.37 24.31 4.20
CA TYR A 149 2.75 24.67 3.88
C TYR A 149 2.84 26.12 3.41
N THR A 150 3.87 26.84 3.87
CA THR A 150 4.26 28.13 3.27
C THR A 150 5.27 27.85 2.16
N VAL A 151 5.19 28.61 1.06
CA VAL A 151 5.99 28.36 -0.14
C VAL A 151 6.60 29.65 -0.71
N ASP A 152 7.73 29.52 -1.40
CA ASP A 152 8.39 30.60 -2.13
C ASP A 152 7.83 30.69 -3.55
N LYS A 153 6.77 31.50 -3.72
CA LYS A 153 6.10 31.72 -5.01
C LYS A 153 6.99 32.37 -6.07
N SER A 154 8.15 32.94 -5.70
CA SER A 154 9.08 33.54 -6.66
C SER A 154 9.90 32.49 -7.43
N LYS A 155 9.95 31.25 -6.93
CA LYS A 155 10.71 30.15 -7.53
C LYS A 155 9.82 29.21 -8.33
N PRO A 156 10.34 28.56 -9.38
CA PRO A 156 9.57 27.56 -10.13
C PRO A 156 9.17 26.38 -9.25
N LYS A 157 8.06 25.73 -9.62
CA LYS A 157 7.58 24.55 -8.89
C LYS A 157 8.55 23.37 -9.05
N VAL A 158 8.69 22.60 -7.98
CA VAL A 158 9.48 21.36 -7.93
C VAL A 158 8.69 20.29 -7.19
N TYR A 159 8.90 19.02 -7.53
CA TYR A 159 8.27 17.93 -6.81
C TYR A 159 8.85 17.82 -5.41
N GLN A 160 7.97 17.73 -4.41
CA GLN A 160 8.32 17.69 -3.00
C GLN A 160 7.41 16.69 -2.27
N TRP A 161 7.85 16.24 -1.09
CA TRP A 161 7.06 15.41 -0.19
C TRP A 161 6.15 16.24 0.70
N PHE A 162 4.91 15.79 0.89
CA PHE A 162 3.90 16.44 1.72
C PHE A 162 3.28 15.44 2.70
N ASP A 163 2.97 15.94 3.90
CA ASP A 163 2.26 15.16 4.91
C ASP A 163 0.81 14.94 4.51
N LEU A 164 0.30 13.73 4.77
CA LEU A 164 -1.12 13.44 4.58
C LEU A 164 -1.97 13.94 5.74
N ARG A 165 -3.21 14.32 5.45
CA ARG A 165 -4.25 14.55 6.47
C ARG A 165 -4.44 13.31 7.32
N LYS A 166 -4.67 13.47 8.63
CA LYS A 166 -5.09 12.35 9.47
C LYS A 166 -6.55 12.01 9.20
N TYR A 167 -6.87 10.72 9.19
CA TYR A 167 -8.22 10.19 9.10
C TYR A 167 -8.89 10.11 10.46
#